data_AF-A0A4S4LE91-F1
#
_entry.id   AF-A0A4S4LE91-F1
#
_cell.length_a   1.000
_cell.length_b   1.000
_cell.length_c   1.000
_cell.angle_alpha   90.00
_cell.angle_beta   90.00
_cell.angle_gamma   90.00
#
_symmetry.space_group_name_H-M   'P 1'
#
loop_
_entity.id
_entity.type
_entity.pdbx_description
1 polymer ?
#
loop_
_entity_poly.entity_id
_entity_poly.type
_entity_poly.pdbx_seq_one_letter_code
_entity_poly.pdbx_strand_id
1 'polypeptide(L)'
;MPGGIAQRLAHEYARIFDVINRGFSGYNTDCAIPVFEQSLVLRNEQTLASKMRLLTIWYGANDSVLPGFLQHVPLARFDENLTHLINMVRNPASAWYSPETKIILITPPPINTNQRRAELAAKNPPQKLDRAFDVTAEYAETVRRVGAREQISVVDAWQVVWDAAGQKEEALSKYLTDGLHVTAEGYTAGDL
;
A
#
# COMPACT_ATOMS: atom_id res chain seq x y z
N MET A 1 8.51 11.35 -2.44
CA MET A 1 9.78 10.85 -3.01
C MET A 1 9.76 11.11 -4.51
N PRO A 2 10.84 11.67 -5.08
CA PRO A 2 10.98 11.81 -6.52
C PRO A 2 10.81 10.45 -7.22
N GLY A 3 10.02 10.41 -8.29
CA GLY A 3 9.77 9.19 -9.05
C GLY A 3 8.84 8.17 -8.37
N GLY A 4 8.10 8.57 -7.34
CA GLY A 4 7.09 7.70 -6.71
C GLY A 4 5.82 7.53 -7.55
N ILE A 5 5.02 6.51 -7.24
CA ILE A 5 3.84 6.14 -8.04
C ILE A 5 2.85 7.30 -8.27
N ALA A 6 2.57 8.12 -7.25
CA ALA A 6 1.63 9.23 -7.39
C ALA A 6 2.14 10.30 -8.39
N GLN A 7 3.44 10.57 -8.38
CA GLN A 7 4.05 11.50 -9.33
C GLN A 7 4.04 10.92 -10.75
N ARG A 8 4.39 9.63 -10.89
CA ARG A 8 4.41 8.94 -12.19
C ARG A 8 3.01 8.87 -12.79
N LEU A 9 2.01 8.42 -12.03
CA LEU A 9 0.61 8.40 -12.48
C LEU A 9 0.13 9.80 -12.86
N ALA A 10 0.43 10.83 -12.08
CA ALA A 10 0.04 12.20 -12.42
C ALA A 10 0.68 12.70 -13.74
N HIS A 11 1.90 12.25 -14.03
CA HIS A 11 2.59 12.55 -15.28
C HIS A 11 1.97 11.78 -16.47
N GLU A 12 1.83 10.46 -16.35
CA GLU A 12 1.33 9.59 -17.43
C GLU A 12 -0.14 9.87 -17.78
N TYR A 13 -0.96 10.20 -16.77
CA TYR A 13 -2.37 10.55 -16.95
C TYR A 13 -2.63 12.05 -17.03
N ALA A 14 -1.58 12.85 -17.26
CA ALA A 14 -1.72 14.28 -17.42
C ALA A 14 -2.76 14.60 -18.51
N ARG A 15 -3.75 15.44 -18.14
CA ARG A 15 -4.88 15.84 -19.00
C ARG A 15 -5.90 14.72 -19.32
N ILE A 16 -5.79 13.56 -18.67
CA ILE A 16 -6.72 12.44 -18.79
C ILE A 16 -7.43 12.20 -17.45
N PHE A 17 -6.68 12.07 -16.36
CA PHE A 17 -7.20 11.92 -15.00
C PHE A 17 -6.47 12.85 -14.02
N ASP A 18 -7.23 13.36 -13.05
CA ASP A 18 -6.66 13.95 -11.84
C ASP A 18 -6.20 12.81 -10.91
N VAL A 19 -4.93 12.86 -10.50
CA VAL A 19 -4.37 11.89 -9.56
C VAL A 19 -4.31 12.53 -8.18
N ILE A 20 -5.17 12.03 -7.27
CA ILE A 20 -5.28 12.54 -5.91
C ILE A 20 -4.58 11.57 -4.95
N ASN A 21 -3.50 12.02 -4.31
CA ASN A 21 -2.79 11.22 -3.32
C ASN A 21 -3.48 11.33 -1.95
N ARG A 22 -3.94 10.20 -1.41
CA ARG A 22 -4.48 10.05 -0.05
C ARG A 22 -3.65 9.08 0.81
N GLY A 23 -2.38 8.91 0.46
CA GLY A 23 -1.38 8.19 1.25
C GLY A 23 -0.78 9.07 2.33
N PHE A 24 -0.79 8.60 3.57
CA PHE A 24 -0.28 9.32 4.73
C PHE A 24 0.87 8.54 5.38
N SER A 25 1.92 9.26 5.76
CA SER A 25 3.10 8.65 6.36
C SER A 25 2.74 7.93 7.65
N GLY A 26 3.17 6.66 7.76
CA GLY A 26 2.97 5.83 8.94
C GLY A 26 1.57 5.25 9.13
N TYR A 27 0.63 5.50 8.23
CA TYR A 27 -0.74 4.98 8.36
C TYR A 27 -0.78 3.49 8.00
N ASN A 28 -1.54 2.72 8.79
CA ASN A 28 -1.89 1.33 8.54
C ASN A 28 -3.36 1.26 8.09
N THR A 29 -3.89 0.04 7.91
CA THR A 29 -5.28 -0.15 7.47
C THR A 29 -6.33 0.30 8.47
N ASP A 30 -6.04 0.31 9.78
CA ASP A 30 -6.95 0.87 10.79
C ASP A 30 -7.11 2.38 10.62
N CYS A 31 -6.01 3.08 10.32
CA CYS A 31 -6.05 4.50 9.99
C CYS A 31 -6.73 4.78 8.64
N ALA A 32 -6.75 3.81 7.72
CA ALA A 32 -7.30 3.99 6.38
C ALA A 32 -8.82 4.14 6.38
N ILE A 33 -9.52 3.47 7.29
CA ILE A 33 -10.99 3.48 7.37
C ILE A 33 -11.54 4.92 7.51
N PRO A 34 -11.18 5.70 8.54
CA PRO A 34 -11.68 7.08 8.67
C PRO A 34 -11.20 7.99 7.53
N VAL A 35 -10.04 7.71 6.91
CA VAL A 35 -9.58 8.44 5.72
C VAL A 35 -10.52 8.19 4.54
N PHE A 36 -10.98 6.97 4.34
CA PHE A 36 -11.95 6.63 3.29
C PHE A 36 -13.29 7.29 3.55
N GLU A 37 -13.79 7.23 4.79
CA GLU A 37 -15.06 7.87 5.17
C GLU A 37 -15.08 9.37 4.84
N GLN A 38 -13.96 10.06 5.05
CA GLN A 38 -13.81 11.49 4.78
C GLN A 38 -13.46 11.84 3.33
N SER A 39 -12.86 10.91 2.58
CA SER A 39 -12.35 11.18 1.23
C SER A 39 -13.30 10.70 0.12
N LEU A 40 -14.12 9.69 0.40
CA LEU A 40 -15.08 9.16 -0.55
C LEU A 40 -16.36 9.99 -0.56
N VAL A 41 -16.93 10.18 -1.75
CA VAL A 41 -18.19 10.89 -1.93
C VAL A 41 -19.36 9.96 -1.64
N LEU A 42 -20.33 10.44 -0.85
CA LEU A 42 -21.55 9.70 -0.54
C LEU A 42 -22.35 9.43 -1.82
N ARG A 43 -22.98 8.26 -1.90
CA ARG A 43 -23.72 7.77 -3.07
C ARG A 43 -24.76 8.77 -3.59
N ASN A 44 -25.47 9.46 -2.69
CA ASN A 44 -26.49 10.45 -3.03
C ASN A 44 -25.91 11.77 -3.57
N GLU A 45 -24.61 12.01 -3.40
CA GLU A 45 -23.91 13.23 -3.82
C GLU A 45 -23.01 12.99 -5.06
N GLN A 46 -22.82 11.73 -5.47
CA GLN A 46 -21.94 11.37 -6.59
C GLN A 46 -22.32 12.01 -7.94
N THR A 47 -23.58 12.40 -8.15
CA THR A 47 -24.03 13.10 -9.37
C THR A 47 -23.52 14.55 -9.45
N LEU A 48 -23.12 15.14 -8.33
CA LEU A 48 -22.63 16.51 -8.21
C LEU A 48 -21.10 16.59 -8.10
N ALA A 49 -20.43 15.45 -7.95
CA ALA A 49 -18.98 15.37 -7.75
C ALA A 49 -18.25 14.79 -8.97
N SER A 50 -16.94 15.03 -9.03
CA SER A 50 -16.07 14.38 -10.01
C SER A 50 -16.07 12.86 -9.80
N LYS A 51 -16.25 12.10 -10.89
CA LYS A 51 -16.31 10.64 -10.82
C LYS A 51 -14.94 10.02 -10.57
N MET A 52 -14.80 9.26 -9.49
CA MET A 52 -13.61 8.45 -9.23
C MET A 52 -13.61 7.20 -10.13
N ARG A 53 -12.65 7.13 -11.06
CA ARG A 53 -12.54 6.03 -12.03
C ARG A 53 -11.71 4.85 -11.54
N LEU A 54 -10.66 5.14 -10.78
CA LEU A 54 -9.72 4.16 -10.25
C LEU A 54 -9.39 4.51 -8.80
N LEU A 55 -9.38 3.49 -7.95
CA LEU A 55 -8.90 3.53 -6.58
C LEU A 55 -7.78 2.50 -6.42
N THR A 56 -6.59 2.95 -6.04
CA THR A 56 -5.50 2.07 -5.65
C THR A 56 -5.43 1.98 -4.12
N ILE A 57 -5.31 0.76 -3.59
CA ILE A 57 -5.17 0.51 -2.16
C ILE A 57 -3.80 -0.14 -1.92
N TRP A 58 -2.90 0.60 -1.29
CA TRP A 58 -1.52 0.16 -1.07
C TRP A 58 -1.14 0.27 0.42
N TYR A 59 -1.49 -0.75 1.18
CA TYR A 59 -1.20 -0.89 2.61
C TYR A 59 -0.50 -2.23 2.90
N GLY A 60 -0.09 -2.45 4.15
CA GLY A 60 0.59 -3.68 4.57
C GLY A 60 1.97 -3.43 5.15
N ALA A 61 2.71 -2.45 4.66
CA ALA A 61 4.07 -2.17 5.14
C ALA A 61 4.09 -1.62 6.58
N ASN A 62 3.09 -0.83 6.99
CA ASN A 62 2.98 -0.38 8.38
C ASN A 62 2.24 -1.40 9.25
N ASP A 63 1.27 -2.11 8.67
CA ASP A 63 0.54 -3.18 9.32
C ASP A 63 1.47 -4.33 9.75
N SER A 64 2.49 -4.64 8.94
CA SER A 64 3.49 -5.70 9.17
C SER A 64 4.57 -5.38 10.19
N VAL A 65 4.50 -4.20 10.81
CA VAL A 65 5.33 -3.90 11.98
C VAL A 65 5.10 -4.98 13.03
N LEU A 66 6.17 -5.41 13.72
CA LEU A 66 6.11 -6.49 14.69
C LEU A 66 5.14 -6.17 15.85
N PRO A 67 4.54 -7.20 16.49
CA PRO A 67 3.71 -7.01 17.67
C PRO A 67 4.41 -6.21 18.77
N GLY A 68 3.68 -5.31 19.43
CA GLY A 68 4.20 -4.45 20.50
C GLY A 68 4.65 -3.05 20.06
N PHE A 69 4.63 -2.76 18.76
CA PHE A 69 4.83 -1.42 18.22
C PHE A 69 3.48 -0.80 17.78
N LEU A 70 3.41 0.53 17.78
CA LEU A 70 2.16 1.28 17.59
C LEU A 70 1.45 1.01 16.26
N GLN A 71 2.20 0.72 15.19
CA GLN A 71 1.64 0.58 13.84
C GLN A 71 1.12 -0.84 13.54
N HIS A 72 1.43 -1.82 14.39
CA HIS A 72 1.10 -3.22 14.14
C HIS A 72 -0.42 -3.42 14.00
N VAL A 73 -0.82 -4.10 12.93
CA VAL A 73 -2.19 -4.59 12.74
C VAL A 73 -2.12 -6.09 12.56
N PRO A 74 -2.74 -6.92 13.42
CA PRO A 74 -2.72 -8.38 13.26
C PRO A 74 -3.25 -8.83 11.91
N LEU A 75 -2.68 -9.88 11.31
CA LEU A 75 -3.04 -10.36 9.96
C LEU A 75 -4.54 -10.56 9.75
N ALA A 76 -5.26 -11.11 10.73
CA ALA A 76 -6.72 -11.30 10.64
C ALA A 76 -7.46 -9.96 10.48
N ARG A 77 -7.06 -8.95 11.27
CA ARG A 77 -7.62 -7.60 11.20
C ARG A 77 -7.23 -6.87 9.91
N PHE A 78 -6.00 -7.08 9.43
CA PHE A 78 -5.56 -6.55 8.14
C PHE A 78 -6.40 -7.13 6.97
N ASP A 79 -6.66 -8.44 6.96
CA ASP A 79 -7.52 -9.12 5.99
C ASP A 79 -8.97 -8.56 6.02
N GLU A 80 -9.53 -8.42 7.22
CA GLU A 80 -10.85 -7.81 7.45
C GLU A 80 -10.90 -6.36 6.97
N ASN A 81 -9.89 -5.55 7.31
CA ASN A 81 -9.82 -4.15 6.92
C ASN A 81 -9.74 -3.98 5.40
N LEU A 82 -8.90 -4.76 4.70
CA LEU A 82 -8.85 -4.69 3.24
C LEU A 82 -10.20 -5.02 2.61
N THR A 83 -10.86 -6.07 3.11
CA THR A 83 -12.20 -6.46 2.66
C THR A 83 -13.22 -5.36 2.90
N HIS A 84 -13.15 -4.72 4.07
CA HIS A 84 -14.01 -3.61 4.42
C HIS A 84 -13.80 -2.42 3.46
N LEU A 85 -12.57 -1.98 3.24
CA LEU A 85 -12.22 -0.87 2.35
C LEU A 85 -12.70 -1.12 0.90
N ILE A 86 -12.56 -2.35 0.40
CA ILE A 86 -13.09 -2.76 -0.91
C ILE A 86 -14.62 -2.63 -0.94
N ASN A 87 -15.28 -3.15 0.09
CA ASN A 87 -16.74 -3.18 0.18
C ASN A 87 -17.37 -1.81 0.44
N MET A 88 -16.65 -0.85 1.03
CA MET A 88 -17.09 0.55 1.10
C MET A 88 -17.43 1.08 -0.30
N VAL A 89 -16.71 0.69 -1.34
CA VAL A 89 -16.92 1.18 -2.71
C VAL A 89 -17.76 0.23 -3.55
N ARG A 90 -17.67 -1.09 -3.32
CA ARG A 90 -18.32 -2.11 -4.17
C ARG A 90 -19.66 -2.63 -3.69
N ASN A 91 -19.96 -2.57 -2.39
CA ASN A 91 -21.21 -3.13 -1.89
C ASN A 91 -22.39 -2.17 -2.20
N PRO A 92 -23.46 -2.60 -2.90
CA PRO A 92 -24.62 -1.76 -3.20
C PRO A 92 -25.33 -1.16 -1.97
N ALA A 93 -25.16 -1.78 -0.80
CA ALA A 93 -25.69 -1.28 0.47
C ALA A 93 -24.79 -0.23 1.16
N SER A 94 -23.57 -0.02 0.66
CA SER A 94 -22.65 0.97 1.21
C SER A 94 -23.08 2.41 0.92
N ALA A 95 -22.85 3.30 1.89
CA ALA A 95 -23.03 4.74 1.73
C ALA A 95 -22.12 5.34 0.65
N TRP A 96 -21.00 4.67 0.32
CA TRP A 96 -20.03 5.12 -0.69
C TRP A 96 -20.03 4.25 -1.96
N TYR A 97 -21.09 3.47 -2.18
CA TYR A 97 -21.20 2.59 -3.35
C TYR A 97 -20.95 3.37 -4.66
N SER A 98 -19.93 2.95 -5.41
CA SER A 98 -19.54 3.55 -6.69
C SER A 98 -19.23 2.42 -7.68
N PRO A 99 -20.24 1.92 -8.41
CA PRO A 99 -20.07 0.76 -9.32
C PRO A 99 -19.15 1.03 -10.50
N GLU A 100 -18.96 2.31 -10.86
CA GLU A 100 -18.08 2.72 -11.94
C GLU A 100 -16.60 2.75 -11.53
N THR A 101 -16.29 2.75 -10.22
CA THR A 101 -14.92 2.79 -9.72
C THR A 101 -14.27 1.41 -9.82
N LYS A 102 -13.13 1.33 -10.50
CA LYS A 102 -12.25 0.15 -10.47
C LYS A 102 -11.33 0.22 -9.27
N ILE A 103 -11.07 -0.93 -8.65
CA ILE A 103 -10.15 -1.04 -7.51
C ILE A 103 -8.96 -1.88 -7.95
N ILE A 104 -7.76 -1.46 -7.54
CA ILE A 104 -6.53 -2.24 -7.64
C ILE A 104 -5.91 -2.31 -6.25
N LEU A 105 -5.59 -3.51 -5.78
CA LEU A 105 -4.76 -3.68 -4.59
C LEU A 105 -3.29 -3.71 -5.01
N ILE A 106 -2.41 -3.20 -4.15
CA ILE A 106 -0.97 -3.29 -4.34
C ILE A 106 -0.38 -3.93 -3.09
N THR A 107 0.41 -4.99 -3.25
CA THR A 107 1.07 -5.64 -2.10
C THR A 107 2.12 -4.71 -1.49
N PRO A 108 2.44 -4.78 -0.18
CA PRO A 108 3.65 -4.15 0.32
C PRO A 108 4.89 -4.71 -0.43
N PRO A 109 5.88 -3.88 -0.76
CA PRO A 109 7.17 -4.36 -1.29
C PRO A 109 7.94 -5.12 -0.19
N PRO A 110 8.96 -5.92 -0.55
CA PRO A 110 9.86 -6.53 0.43
C PRO A 110 10.61 -5.46 1.23
N ILE A 111 11.03 -5.85 2.43
CA ILE A 111 11.82 -5.02 3.33
C ILE A 111 13.28 -5.49 3.32
N ASN A 112 14.23 -4.56 3.40
CA ASN A 112 15.62 -4.89 3.73
C ASN A 112 15.83 -4.68 5.24
N THR A 113 15.81 -5.76 6.01
CA THR A 113 15.95 -5.73 7.46
C THR A 113 17.33 -5.28 7.92
N ASN A 114 18.38 -5.53 7.12
CA ASN A 114 19.74 -5.09 7.43
C ASN A 114 19.88 -3.57 7.33
N GLN A 115 19.41 -3.00 6.22
CA GLN A 115 19.38 -1.55 6.01
C GLN A 115 18.45 -0.88 7.04
N ARG A 116 17.24 -1.44 7.25
CA ARG A 116 16.28 -0.91 8.23
C ARG A 116 16.84 -0.92 9.65
N ARG A 117 17.55 -1.97 10.04
CA ARG A 117 18.21 -2.07 11.36
C ARG A 117 19.26 -0.97 11.54
N ALA A 118 20.08 -0.72 10.52
CA ALA A 118 21.07 0.35 10.56
C ALA A 118 20.41 1.73 10.70
N GLU A 119 19.35 2.01 9.91
CA GLU A 119 18.59 3.26 9.97
C GLU A 119 17.94 3.50 11.34
N LEU A 120 17.35 2.46 11.93
CA LEU A 120 16.73 2.55 13.26
C LEU A 120 17.77 2.73 14.37
N ALA A 121 18.92 2.06 14.26
CA ALA A 121 20.02 2.19 15.22
C ALA A 121 20.67 3.59 15.18
N ALA A 122 20.65 4.27 14.02
CA ALA A 122 21.18 5.62 13.85
C ALA A 122 20.28 6.73 14.40
N LYS A 123 19.04 6.43 14.80
CA LYS A 123 18.12 7.40 15.41
C LYS A 123 18.56 7.77 16.83
N ASN A 124 18.04 8.90 17.33
CA ASN A 124 18.24 9.35 18.69
C ASN A 124 16.89 9.54 19.43
N PRO A 125 16.54 8.67 20.41
CA PRO A 125 17.28 7.48 20.85
C PRO A 125 17.26 6.35 19.80
N PRO A 126 18.23 5.42 19.83
CA PRO A 126 18.24 4.25 18.95
C PRO A 126 16.97 3.42 19.08
N GLN A 127 16.44 2.97 17.95
CA GLN A 127 15.23 2.16 17.89
C GLN A 127 15.57 0.69 17.57
N LYS A 128 14.77 -0.24 18.10
CA LYS A 128 14.87 -1.66 17.76
C LYS A 128 14.28 -1.91 16.37
N LEU A 129 14.76 -2.95 15.69
CA LEU A 129 14.19 -3.40 14.42
C LEU A 129 12.68 -3.66 14.61
N ASP A 130 11.88 -3.02 13.76
CA ASP A 130 10.43 -2.92 13.90
C ASP A 130 9.67 -3.85 12.94
N ARG A 131 10.35 -4.53 12.02
CA ARG A 131 9.76 -5.41 10.99
C ARG A 131 10.68 -6.59 10.70
N ALA A 132 10.09 -7.69 10.22
CA ALA A 132 10.80 -8.84 9.70
C ALA A 132 10.42 -9.10 8.24
N PHE A 133 11.35 -9.72 7.48
CA PHE A 133 11.16 -10.06 6.08
C PHE A 133 9.96 -10.99 5.91
N ASP A 134 9.98 -12.16 6.55
CA ASP A 134 8.94 -13.17 6.45
C ASP A 134 7.57 -12.67 6.93
N VAL A 135 7.55 -11.85 7.99
CA VAL A 135 6.31 -11.22 8.46
C VAL A 135 5.74 -10.32 7.38
N THR A 136 6.55 -9.46 6.75
CA THR A 136 6.05 -8.59 5.67
C THR A 136 5.57 -9.40 4.45
N ALA A 137 6.20 -10.54 4.18
CA ALA A 137 5.77 -11.47 3.13
C ALA A 137 4.34 -12.00 3.40
N GLU A 138 4.01 -12.34 4.64
CA GLU A 138 2.65 -12.80 5.00
C GLU A 138 1.57 -11.73 4.74
N TYR A 139 1.90 -10.44 4.88
CA TYR A 139 0.99 -9.34 4.54
C TYR A 139 0.85 -9.19 3.03
N ALA A 140 1.92 -9.38 2.25
CA ALA A 140 1.84 -9.44 0.79
C ALA A 140 0.95 -10.60 0.31
N GLU A 141 1.12 -11.80 0.88
CA GLU A 141 0.26 -12.95 0.62
C GLU A 141 -1.20 -12.70 1.00
N THR A 142 -1.43 -11.99 2.10
CA THR A 142 -2.79 -11.61 2.50
C THR A 142 -3.43 -10.67 1.47
N VAL A 143 -2.70 -9.68 0.95
CA VAL A 143 -3.21 -8.82 -0.15
C VAL A 143 -3.57 -9.66 -1.39
N ARG A 144 -2.71 -10.60 -1.80
CA ARG A 144 -2.99 -11.53 -2.92
C ARG A 144 -4.26 -12.35 -2.67
N ARG A 145 -4.40 -12.91 -1.47
CA ARG A 145 -5.56 -13.72 -1.07
C ARG A 145 -6.85 -12.90 -1.06
N VAL A 146 -6.85 -11.69 -0.49
CA VAL A 146 -8.01 -10.79 -0.50
C VAL A 146 -8.36 -10.41 -1.94
N GLY A 147 -7.38 -10.07 -2.77
CA GLY A 147 -7.59 -9.76 -4.18
C GLY A 147 -8.28 -10.92 -4.92
N ALA A 148 -7.80 -12.15 -4.75
CA ALA A 148 -8.42 -13.33 -5.34
C ALA A 148 -9.85 -13.58 -4.82
N ARG A 149 -10.05 -13.50 -3.49
CA ARG A 149 -11.36 -13.73 -2.85
C ARG A 149 -12.41 -12.72 -3.30
N GLU A 150 -12.04 -11.43 -3.33
CA GLU A 150 -12.94 -10.35 -3.71
C GLU A 150 -12.98 -10.14 -5.24
N GLN A 151 -12.19 -10.88 -6.03
CA GLN A 151 -12.05 -10.70 -7.48
C GLN A 151 -11.59 -9.28 -7.86
N ILE A 152 -10.61 -8.76 -7.13
CA ILE A 152 -9.94 -7.49 -7.37
C ILE A 152 -8.56 -7.73 -7.95
N SER A 153 -8.19 -6.95 -8.97
CA SER A 153 -6.84 -7.00 -9.55
C SER A 153 -5.78 -6.61 -8.52
N VAL A 154 -4.66 -7.33 -8.51
CA VAL A 154 -3.53 -7.09 -7.61
C VAL A 154 -2.29 -6.77 -8.43
N VAL A 155 -1.61 -5.67 -8.08
CA VAL A 155 -0.25 -5.38 -8.50
C VAL A 155 0.69 -5.93 -7.43
N ASP A 156 1.53 -6.87 -7.82
CA ASP A 156 2.40 -7.62 -6.92
C ASP A 156 3.76 -6.94 -6.75
N ALA A 157 3.76 -5.82 -6.04
CA ALA A 157 4.99 -5.07 -5.77
C ALA A 157 6.01 -5.86 -4.96
N TRP A 158 5.56 -6.86 -4.22
CA TRP A 158 6.45 -7.77 -3.51
C TRP A 158 7.31 -8.53 -4.52
N GLN A 159 6.65 -9.25 -5.43
CA GLN A 159 7.33 -10.10 -6.40
C GLN A 159 8.21 -9.29 -7.35
N VAL A 160 7.70 -8.17 -7.86
CA VAL A 160 8.41 -7.30 -8.80
C VAL A 160 9.74 -6.82 -8.23
N VAL A 161 9.73 -6.26 -7.02
CA VAL A 161 10.94 -5.73 -6.39
C VAL A 161 11.87 -6.87 -5.94
N TRP A 162 11.30 -8.00 -5.49
CA TRP A 162 12.08 -9.16 -5.05
C TRP A 162 12.83 -9.83 -6.20
N ASP A 163 12.19 -10.00 -7.35
CA ASP A 163 12.82 -10.56 -8.54
C ASP A 163 13.87 -9.61 -9.12
N ALA A 164 13.63 -8.30 -9.10
CA ALA A 164 14.61 -7.30 -9.50
C ALA A 164 15.88 -7.35 -8.63
N ALA A 165 15.73 -7.65 -7.33
CA ALA A 165 16.84 -7.89 -6.42
C ALA A 165 17.52 -9.27 -6.60
N GLY A 166 17.09 -10.07 -7.59
CA GLY A 166 17.61 -11.42 -7.79
C GLY A 166 17.33 -12.32 -6.60
N GLN A 167 16.23 -12.05 -5.88
CA GLN A 167 15.79 -12.77 -4.68
C GLN A 167 16.85 -12.81 -3.57
N LYS A 168 17.54 -11.68 -3.37
CA LYS A 168 18.53 -11.49 -2.31
C LYS A 168 18.22 -10.23 -1.50
N GLU A 169 18.10 -10.37 -0.19
CA GLU A 169 17.71 -9.25 0.68
C GLU A 169 18.74 -8.12 0.64
N GLU A 170 20.02 -8.45 0.54
CA GLU A 170 21.10 -7.46 0.47
C GLU A 170 21.00 -6.59 -0.78
N ALA A 171 20.54 -7.16 -1.89
CA ALA A 171 20.37 -6.46 -3.17
C ALA A 171 19.17 -5.49 -3.15
N LEU A 172 18.24 -5.63 -2.20
CA LEU A 172 17.14 -4.67 -2.01
C LEU A 172 17.63 -3.26 -1.66
N SER A 173 18.86 -3.11 -1.16
CA SER A 173 19.44 -1.79 -0.86
C SER A 173 19.52 -0.85 -2.07
N LYS A 174 19.49 -1.40 -3.28
CA LYS A 174 19.38 -0.63 -4.54
C LYS A 174 17.97 -0.07 -4.78
N TYR A 175 16.97 -0.82 -4.34
CA TYR A 175 15.55 -0.56 -4.60
C TYR A 175 14.83 0.09 -3.42
N LEU A 176 15.48 0.17 -2.25
CA LEU A 176 14.95 0.75 -1.03
C LEU A 176 15.93 1.79 -0.46
N THR A 177 15.45 2.98 -0.08
CA THR A 177 16.29 4.07 0.41
C THR A 177 16.79 3.84 1.85
N ASP A 178 15.93 3.29 2.70
CA ASP A 178 16.13 3.13 4.16
C ASP A 178 15.71 1.73 4.62
N GLY A 179 15.70 0.78 3.67
CA GLY A 179 15.20 -0.57 3.84
C GLY A 179 13.68 -0.71 3.81
N LEU A 180 12.92 0.39 3.64
CA LEU A 180 11.46 0.38 3.61
C LEU A 180 10.87 1.13 2.41
N HIS A 181 11.39 2.31 2.12
CA HIS A 181 10.84 3.21 1.11
C HIS A 181 11.45 2.95 -0.28
N VAL A 182 10.58 2.72 -1.28
CA VAL A 182 11.00 2.38 -2.66
C VAL A 182 11.71 3.55 -3.35
N THR A 183 12.87 3.27 -3.96
CA THR A 183 13.66 4.24 -4.74
C THR A 183 13.03 4.49 -6.12
N ALA A 184 13.46 5.54 -6.81
CA ALA A 184 13.05 5.78 -8.19
C ALA A 184 13.39 4.58 -9.11
N GLU A 185 14.49 3.89 -8.85
CA GLU A 185 14.88 2.67 -9.55
C GLU A 185 13.95 1.49 -9.20
N GLY A 186 13.53 1.36 -7.93
CA GLY A 186 12.52 0.38 -7.52
C GLY A 186 11.18 0.56 -8.22
N TYR A 187 10.76 1.80 -8.48
CA TYR A 187 9.57 2.10 -9.30
C TYR A 187 9.77 1.90 -10.81
N THR A 188 10.98 1.67 -11.28
CA THR A 188 11.24 1.32 -12.70
C THR A 188 11.48 -0.18 -12.85
N ALA A 189 11.92 -0.85 -11.78
CA ALA A 189 12.12 -2.29 -11.76
C ALA A 189 10.79 -3.01 -12.03
N GLY A 190 10.72 -3.75 -13.13
CA GLY A 190 9.55 -4.54 -13.52
C GLY A 190 8.27 -3.74 -13.79
N ASP A 191 8.38 -2.46 -14.18
CA ASP A 191 7.26 -1.56 -14.50
C ASP A 191 6.23 -1.42 -13.37
N LEU A 192 6.72 -1.26 -12.12
CA LEU A 192 5.90 -1.00 -10.93
C LEU A 192 5.15 0.36 -10.97
#